data_AF-Q4RBK2-F1
#
_entry.id   AF-Q4RBK2-F1
#
_cell.length_a   1.000
_cell.length_b   1.000
_cell.length_c   1.000
_cell.angle_alpha   90.00
_cell.angle_beta   90.00
_cell.angle_gamma   90.00
#
_symmetry.space_group_name_H-M   'P 1'
#
loop_
_entity.id
_entity.type
_entity.pdbx_description
1 polymer ?
#
loop_
_entity_poly.entity_id
_entity_poly.type
_entity_poly.pdbx_seq_one_letter_code
_entity_poly.pdbx_strand_id
1 'polypeptide(L)'
;GMTSEGIYRKSGVTSRVTALLEQFRNDARSQCLREGENQVDDVSSTLKRFFRELEEGLFTSEDTDSWLSTAGIRDKSQKVSRYKLLLDRLPHVNKATLQALINHLYW
;
A
#
# COMPACT_ATOMS: atom_id res chain seq x y z
N GLY A 1 15.14 -0.40 8.19
CA GLY A 1 14.13 -0.29 7.11
C GLY A 1 14.26 0.99 6.29
N MET A 2 13.77 2.13 6.79
CA MET A 2 13.64 3.42 6.07
C MET A 2 14.97 4.06 5.59
N THR A 3 16.12 3.62 6.12
CA THR A 3 17.46 4.03 5.69
C THR A 3 18.05 3.16 4.58
N SER A 4 17.37 2.09 4.17
CA SER A 4 17.86 1.20 3.12
C SER A 4 17.65 1.86 1.75
N GLU A 5 18.72 2.07 1.01
CA GLU A 5 18.67 2.73 -0.29
C GLU A 5 17.79 1.91 -1.27
N GLY A 6 16.66 2.49 -1.69
CA GLY A 6 15.75 1.87 -2.67
C GLY A 6 14.75 0.84 -2.10
N ILE A 7 14.34 0.95 -0.83
CA ILE A 7 13.16 0.21 -0.32
C ILE A 7 12.02 0.46 -1.30
N TYR A 8 11.29 -0.59 -1.68
CA TYR A 8 10.26 -0.59 -2.74
C TYR A 8 10.75 -0.65 -4.20
N ARG A 9 12.00 -0.26 -4.52
CA ARG A 9 12.57 -0.37 -5.88
C ARG A 9 13.17 -1.74 -6.16
N LYS A 10 13.89 -2.32 -5.19
CA LYS A 10 14.41 -3.68 -5.30
C LYS A 10 13.30 -4.71 -5.13
N SER A 11 13.38 -5.80 -5.89
CA SER A 11 12.43 -6.90 -5.81
C SER A 11 12.97 -7.96 -4.87
N GLY A 12 12.19 -8.30 -3.83
CA GLY A 12 12.42 -9.52 -3.06
C GLY A 12 12.33 -10.80 -3.90
N VAL A 13 12.79 -11.90 -3.32
CA VAL A 13 12.81 -13.21 -3.97
C VAL A 13 11.38 -13.77 -4.01
N THR A 14 10.89 -14.09 -5.21
CA THR A 14 9.49 -14.49 -5.46
C THR A 14 8.98 -15.59 -4.52
N SER A 15 9.77 -16.63 -4.27
CA SER A 15 9.37 -17.74 -3.37
C SER A 15 9.17 -17.27 -1.92
N ARG A 16 10.07 -16.44 -1.40
CA ARG A 16 9.96 -15.86 -0.04
C ARG A 16 8.79 -14.90 0.06
N VAL A 17 8.55 -14.09 -0.97
CA VAL A 17 7.41 -13.18 -1.05
C VAL A 17 6.08 -13.95 -1.01
N THR A 18 5.97 -15.04 -1.79
CA THR A 18 4.77 -15.91 -1.78
C THR A 18 4.57 -16.54 -0.40
N ALA A 19 5.61 -17.16 0.16
CA ALA A 19 5.53 -17.82 1.47
C ALA A 19 5.12 -16.85 2.58
N LEU A 20 5.72 -15.66 2.60
CA LEU A 20 5.40 -14.64 3.60
C LEU A 20 3.95 -14.14 3.43
N LEU A 21 3.48 -13.97 2.19
CA LEU A 21 2.08 -13.58 1.93
C LEU A 21 1.09 -14.65 2.41
N GLU A 22 1.37 -15.93 2.16
CA GLU A 22 0.54 -17.05 2.61
C GLU A 22 0.51 -17.15 4.14
N GLN A 23 1.64 -16.94 4.81
CA GLN A 23 1.72 -16.87 6.27
C GLN A 23 0.84 -15.76 6.84
N PHE A 24 0.90 -14.55 6.26
CA PHE A 24 0.03 -13.45 6.66
C PHE A 24 -1.45 -13.73 6.39
N ARG A 25 -1.78 -14.42 5.30
CA ARG A 25 -3.17 -14.82 4.99
C ARG A 25 -3.72 -15.86 5.96
N ASN A 26 -2.88 -16.77 6.42
CA ASN A 26 -3.26 -17.82 7.37
C ASN A 26 -3.48 -17.24 8.77
N ASP A 27 -2.48 -16.57 9.33
CA ASP A 27 -2.59 -15.88 10.62
C ASP A 27 -1.63 -14.70 10.72
N ALA A 28 -2.13 -13.53 10.33
CA ALA A 28 -1.34 -12.29 10.39
C ALA A 28 -0.90 -11.91 11.81
N ARG A 29 -1.60 -12.33 12.87
CA ARG A 29 -1.29 -11.91 14.25
C ARG A 29 -0.15 -12.71 14.87
N SER A 30 0.11 -13.92 14.39
CA SER A 30 1.26 -14.72 14.82
C SER A 30 2.55 -14.42 14.06
N GLN A 31 2.49 -13.68 12.95
CA GLN A 31 3.68 -13.32 12.19
C GLN A 31 4.45 -12.18 12.87
N CYS A 32 5.70 -12.45 13.24
CA CYS A 32 6.61 -11.46 13.79
C CYS A 32 7.78 -11.26 12.82
N LEU A 33 7.79 -10.13 12.10
CA LEU A 33 8.90 -9.78 11.22
C LEU A 33 10.11 -9.33 12.04
N ARG A 34 11.25 -9.97 11.81
CA ARG A 34 12.51 -9.70 12.51
C ARG A 34 13.60 -9.29 11.52
N GLU A 35 14.38 -8.27 11.89
CA GLU A 35 15.57 -7.87 11.14
C GLU A 35 16.61 -9.02 11.14
N GLY A 36 17.24 -9.27 10.00
CA GLY A 36 18.18 -10.38 9.80
C GLY A 36 17.53 -11.68 9.30
N GLU A 37 16.29 -11.97 9.72
CA GLU A 37 15.51 -13.12 9.23
C GLU A 37 14.70 -12.75 7.98
N ASN A 38 14.08 -11.57 7.99
CA ASN A 38 13.25 -11.09 6.89
C ASN A 38 13.98 -9.97 6.15
N GLN A 39 14.20 -10.14 4.85
CA GLN A 39 14.80 -9.09 4.04
C GLN A 39 13.76 -8.01 3.74
N VAL A 40 14.20 -6.74 3.81
CA VAL A 40 13.37 -5.56 3.55
C VAL A 40 12.72 -5.61 2.16
N ASP A 41 13.45 -6.14 1.18
CA ASP A 41 12.96 -6.29 -0.21
C ASP A 41 11.85 -7.35 -0.31
N ASP A 42 11.88 -8.41 0.51
CA ASP A 42 10.81 -9.41 0.54
C ASP A 42 9.56 -8.82 1.21
N VAL A 43 9.72 -8.17 2.37
CA VAL A 43 8.61 -7.55 3.12
C VAL A 43 7.91 -6.48 2.27
N SER A 44 8.68 -5.60 1.63
CA SER A 44 8.12 -4.56 0.76
C SER A 44 7.46 -5.14 -0.50
N SER A 45 8.01 -6.21 -1.08
CA SER A 45 7.35 -6.95 -2.17
C SER A 45 6.07 -7.66 -1.74
N THR A 46 6.03 -8.22 -0.53
CA THR A 46 4.82 -8.83 0.04
C THR A 46 3.73 -7.78 0.27
N LEU A 47 4.07 -6.60 0.78
CA LEU A 47 3.13 -5.49 0.92
C LEU A 47 2.56 -5.04 -0.44
N LYS A 48 3.43 -4.86 -1.45
CA LYS A 48 3.00 -4.54 -2.82
C LYS A 48 2.06 -5.60 -3.40
N ARG A 49 2.37 -6.88 -3.16
CA ARG A 49 1.57 -8.01 -3.65
C ARG A 49 0.22 -8.11 -2.95
N PHE A 50 0.18 -7.87 -1.64
CA PHE A 50 -1.06 -7.83 -0.86
C PHE A 50 -2.08 -6.86 -1.48
N PHE A 51 -1.68 -5.60 -1.72
CA PHE A 51 -2.58 -4.61 -2.33
C PHE A 51 -2.99 -4.95 -3.76
N ARG A 52 -2.09 -5.56 -4.54
CA ARG A 52 -2.37 -5.97 -5.93
C ARG A 52 -3.40 -7.11 -6.01
N GLU A 53 -3.46 -7.95 -4.98
CA GLU A 53 -4.37 -9.11 -4.93
C GLU A 53 -5.70 -8.80 -4.22
N LEU A 54 -5.96 -7.54 -3.82
CA LEU A 54 -7.28 -7.13 -3.32
C LEU A 54 -8.29 -7.04 -4.48
N GLU A 55 -9.45 -7.66 -4.32
CA GLU A 55 -10.49 -7.72 -5.38
C GLU A 55 -10.96 -6.35 -5.86
N GLU A 56 -11.28 -5.43 -4.93
CA GLU A 56 -11.74 -4.07 -5.26
C GLU A 56 -10.61 -3.02 -5.25
N GLY A 57 -9.40 -3.43 -4.87
CA GLY A 57 -8.29 -2.52 -4.62
C GLY A 57 -8.51 -1.59 -3.41
N LEU A 58 -7.47 -0.85 -3.04
CA LEU A 58 -7.53 0.04 -1.87
C LEU A 58 -8.42 1.28 -2.11
N PHE A 59 -8.52 1.73 -3.36
CA PHE A 59 -9.20 2.96 -3.75
C PHE A 59 -10.67 2.78 -4.11
N THR A 60 -11.20 1.56 -3.95
CA THR A 60 -12.50 1.07 -4.42
C THR A 60 -12.67 1.18 -5.94
N SER A 61 -13.38 0.22 -6.54
CA SER A 61 -13.62 0.22 -7.99
C SER A 61 -14.56 1.35 -8.42
N GLU A 62 -15.52 1.69 -7.57
CA GLU A 62 -16.59 2.68 -7.82
C GLU A 62 -16.07 4.10 -8.11
N ASP A 63 -15.01 4.55 -7.42
CA ASP A 63 -14.47 5.91 -7.58
C ASP A 63 -13.23 5.97 -8.50
N THR A 64 -12.87 4.88 -9.18
CA THR A 64 -11.64 4.79 -10.00
C THR A 64 -11.50 5.94 -11.00
N ASP A 65 -12.57 6.25 -11.75
CA ASP A 65 -12.58 7.35 -12.72
C ASP A 65 -12.45 8.73 -12.05
N SER A 66 -13.03 8.90 -10.86
CA SER A 66 -12.90 10.12 -10.06
C SER A 66 -11.45 10.32 -9.61
N TRP A 67 -10.75 9.26 -9.22
CA TRP A 67 -9.32 9.30 -8.87
C TRP A 67 -8.45 9.67 -10.06
N LEU A 68 -8.68 9.04 -11.22
CA LEU A 68 -7.91 9.29 -12.45
C LEU A 68 -8.14 10.70 -12.98
N SER A 69 -9.39 11.17 -13.03
CA SER A 69 -9.71 12.53 -13.47
C SER A 69 -9.10 13.59 -12.53
N THR A 70 -9.12 13.35 -11.21
CA THR A 70 -8.48 14.24 -10.24
C THR A 70 -6.96 14.36 -10.49
N ALA A 71 -6.30 13.28 -10.92
CA ALA A 71 -4.89 13.30 -11.27
C ALA A 71 -4.56 14.24 -12.46
N GLY A 72 -5.52 14.50 -13.34
CA GLY A 72 -5.38 15.45 -14.46
C GLY A 72 -5.50 16.93 -14.08
N ILE A 73 -5.97 17.25 -12.87
CA ILE A 73 -6.16 18.65 -12.44
C ILE A 73 -4.81 19.37 -12.33
N ARG A 74 -4.70 20.54 -12.98
CA ARG A 74 -3.49 21.39 -12.96
C ARG A 74 -3.41 22.26 -11.71
N ASP A 75 -4.54 22.81 -11.28
CA ASP A 75 -4.58 23.65 -10.08
C ASP A 75 -4.35 22.80 -8.82
N LYS A 76 -3.27 23.11 -8.09
CA LYS A 76 -2.84 22.31 -6.94
C LYS A 76 -3.85 22.36 -5.79
N SER A 77 -4.47 23.51 -5.54
CA SER A 77 -5.43 23.70 -4.45
C SER A 77 -6.71 22.90 -4.69
N GLN A 78 -7.23 22.98 -5.91
CA GLN A 78 -8.37 22.22 -6.38
C GLN A 78 -8.09 20.73 -6.37
N LYS A 79 -6.91 20.30 -6.84
CA LYS A 79 -6.48 18.90 -6.83
C LYS A 79 -6.44 18.32 -5.42
N VAL A 80 -5.83 19.04 -4.47
CA VAL A 80 -5.81 18.64 -3.05
C VAL A 80 -7.21 18.55 -2.48
N SER A 81 -8.07 19.54 -2.76
CA SER A 81 -9.45 19.56 -2.27
C SER A 81 -10.27 18.38 -2.80
N ARG A 82 -10.08 18.01 -4.07
CA ARG A 82 -10.72 16.83 -4.69
C ARG A 82 -10.22 15.52 -4.09
N TYR A 83 -8.91 15.37 -3.87
CA TYR A 83 -8.38 14.18 -3.21
C TYR A 83 -8.92 14.03 -1.78
N LYS A 84 -9.05 15.12 -1.01
CA LYS A 84 -9.66 15.07 0.32
C LYS A 84 -11.09 14.52 0.28
N LEU A 85 -11.91 15.02 -0.66
CA LEU A 85 -13.27 14.52 -0.85
C LEU A 85 -13.32 13.02 -1.17
N LEU A 86 -12.42 12.56 -2.05
CA LEU A 86 -12.35 11.13 -2.41
C LEU A 86 -11.87 10.27 -1.22
N LEU A 87 -10.89 10.75 -0.45
CA LEU A 87 -10.45 10.10 0.79
C LEU A 87 -11.58 10.00 1.82
N ASP A 88 -12.47 11.00 1.89
CA ASP A 88 -13.61 11.00 2.81
C ASP A 88 -14.72 10.04 2.39
N ARG A 89 -14.79 9.64 1.11
CA ARG A 89 -15.74 8.67 0.58
C ARG A 89 -15.31 7.22 0.76
N LEU A 90 -14.02 6.98 0.97
CA LEU A 90 -13.51 5.63 1.18
C LEU A 90 -14.14 4.98 2.42
N PRO A 91 -14.43 3.67 2.38
CA PRO A 91 -14.77 2.90 3.56
C PRO A 91 -13.72 3.11 4.67
N HIS A 92 -14.16 3.09 5.93
CA HIS A 92 -13.31 3.40 7.08
C HIS A 92 -11.98 2.61 7.08
N VAL A 93 -12.03 1.31 6.77
CA VAL A 93 -10.84 0.44 6.72
C VAL A 93 -9.89 0.84 5.61
N ASN A 94 -10.40 1.12 4.41
CA ASN A 94 -9.61 1.56 3.26
C ASN A 94 -8.93 2.90 3.54
N LYS A 95 -9.68 3.86 4.10
CA LYS A 95 -9.16 5.18 4.48
C LYS A 95 -8.03 5.07 5.51
N ALA A 96 -8.24 4.31 6.59
CA ALA A 96 -7.24 4.11 7.62
C ALA A 96 -5.98 3.42 7.07
N THR A 97 -6.16 2.40 6.23
CA THR A 97 -5.06 1.66 5.58
C THR A 97 -4.26 2.55 4.64
N LEU A 98 -4.94 3.35 3.81
CA LEU A 98 -4.29 4.28 2.89
C LEU A 98 -3.55 5.39 3.64
N GLN A 99 -4.11 5.90 4.74
CA GLN A 99 -3.44 6.90 5.58
C GLN A 99 -2.16 6.34 6.21
N ALA A 100 -2.21 5.11 6.74
CA ALA A 100 -1.01 4.42 7.24
C ALA A 100 0.04 4.24 6.14
N LEU A 101 -0.37 3.84 4.93
CA LEU A 101 0.53 3.67 3.79
C LEU A 101 1.17 5.00 3.36
N ILE A 102 0.38 6.06 3.18
CA ILE A 102 0.89 7.38 2.78
C ILE A 102 1.85 7.93 3.84
N ASN A 103 1.49 7.83 5.11
CA ASN A 103 2.38 8.24 6.19
C ASN A 103 3.69 7.46 6.16
N HIS A 104 3.63 6.14 5.94
CA HIS A 104 4.84 5.32 5.85
C HIS A 104 5.73 5.69 4.65
N LEU A 105 5.16 6.14 3.53
CA LEU A 105 5.91 6.53 2.33
C LEU A 105 6.43 7.97 2.35
N TYR A 106 5.88 8.82 3.22
CA TYR A 106 6.28 10.22 3.34
C TYR A 106 7.53 10.40 4.23
N TRP A 107 7.73 9.49 5.19
CA TRP A 107 8.88 9.46 6.09
C TRP A 107 9.98 8.53 5.56
#